data_AF-A0A100XVQ9-F1
#
_entry.id   AF-A0A100XVQ9-F1
#
_cell.length_a   1.000
_cell.length_b   1.000
_cell.length_c   1.000
_cell.angle_alpha   90.00
_cell.angle_beta   90.00
_cell.angle_gamma   90.00
#
_symmetry.space_group_name_H-M   'P 1'
#
loop_
_entity.id
_entity.type
_entity.pdbx_description
1 polymer ?
#
loop_
_entity_poly.entity_id
_entity_poly.type
_entity_poly.pdbx_seq_one_letter_code
_entity_poly.pdbx_strand_id
1 'polypeptide(L)'
;MRNTMVLVRTDNFQKASIALADLVRYGGMQIRGDPRIIPPALSDWAFEKISGEKPRRRFRAHVIAQIDLPPARAIGRLMDIHPPAHVLVIPPDTEVWEELMRLWGTFEKLKGFHPPKRTRAEELRKKREKERENEGLEEL
;
A
#
# COMPACT_ATOMS: atom_id res chain seq x y z
N MET A 1 1.91 6.75 -15.78
CA MET A 1 0.69 6.31 -15.07
C MET A 1 0.83 6.66 -13.61
N ARG A 2 -0.24 7.18 -12.98
CA ARG A 2 -0.27 7.45 -11.54
C ARG A 2 -0.33 6.10 -10.78
N ASN A 3 0.51 5.92 -9.77
CA ASN A 3 0.55 4.68 -8.99
C ASN A 3 -0.49 4.71 -7.87
N THR A 4 -1.13 3.58 -7.57
CA THR A 4 -1.93 3.41 -6.35
C THR A 4 -1.07 3.66 -5.12
N MET A 5 -1.64 4.29 -4.09
CA MET A 5 -1.01 4.41 -2.79
C MET A 5 -1.68 3.50 -1.76
N VAL A 6 -0.93 3.14 -0.72
CA VAL A 6 -1.47 2.53 0.49
C VAL A 6 -1.14 3.43 1.68
N LEU A 7 -2.10 3.55 2.59
CA LEU A 7 -1.95 4.18 3.90
C LEU A 7 -1.94 3.10 4.98
N VAL A 8 -0.83 3.01 5.71
CA VAL A 8 -0.60 2.07 6.80
C VAL A 8 -0.71 2.81 8.12
N ARG A 9 -1.67 2.41 8.97
CA ARG A 9 -1.94 3.00 10.29
C ARG A 9 -1.76 1.94 11.37
N THR A 10 -0.88 2.21 12.34
CA THR A 10 -0.54 1.24 13.40
C THR A 10 0.04 1.91 14.67
N ASP A 11 0.41 1.11 15.66
CA ASP A 11 0.85 1.58 16.98
C ASP A 11 2.31 2.07 17.00
N ASN A 12 3.15 1.63 16.07
CA ASN A 12 4.56 2.05 15.97
C ASN A 12 5.14 1.79 14.56
N PHE A 13 6.27 2.44 14.24
CA PHE A 13 6.89 2.33 12.92
C PHE A 13 7.44 0.94 12.60
N GLN A 14 7.82 0.13 13.61
CA GLN A 14 8.27 -1.24 13.39
C GLN A 14 7.13 -2.10 12.81
N LYS A 15 5.91 -2.03 13.38
CA LYS A 15 4.73 -2.69 12.83
C LYS A 15 4.39 -2.17 11.43
N ALA A 16 4.60 -0.88 11.15
CA ALA A 16 4.37 -0.32 9.82
C ALA A 16 5.34 -0.93 8.79
N SER A 17 6.63 -1.04 9.13
CA SER A 17 7.64 -1.71 8.28
C SER A 17 7.31 -3.18 8.05
N ILE A 18 6.84 -3.91 9.07
CA ILE A 18 6.41 -5.31 8.93
C ILE A 18 5.20 -5.41 8.00
N ALA A 19 4.18 -4.57 8.20
CA ALA A 19 2.99 -4.56 7.34
C ALA A 19 3.36 -4.28 5.87
N LEU A 20 4.24 -3.30 5.60
CA LEU A 20 4.75 -3.03 4.26
C LEU A 20 5.52 -4.23 3.67
N ALA A 21 6.27 -4.97 4.50
CA ALA A 21 6.95 -6.19 4.07
C ALA A 21 5.95 -7.31 3.73
N ASP A 22 4.83 -7.41 4.47
CA ASP A 22 3.76 -8.36 4.19
C ASP A 22 3.04 -8.05 2.88
N LEU A 23 2.83 -6.77 2.57
CA LEU A 23 2.29 -6.36 1.25
C LEU A 23 3.16 -6.88 0.10
N VAL A 24 4.49 -6.86 0.29
CA VAL A 24 5.43 -7.35 -0.72
C VAL A 24 5.46 -8.87 -0.78
N ARG A 25 5.66 -9.55 0.37
CA ARG A 25 5.82 -11.01 0.46
C ARG A 25 4.55 -11.75 0.13
N TYR A 26 3.45 -11.37 0.77
CA TYR A 26 2.20 -12.11 0.73
C TYR A 26 1.19 -11.45 -0.19
N GLY A 27 1.17 -10.11 -0.24
CA GLY A 27 0.31 -9.35 -1.15
C GLY A 27 0.80 -9.30 -2.60
N GLY A 28 2.02 -9.78 -2.87
CA GLY A 28 2.61 -9.79 -4.22
C GLY A 28 2.92 -8.41 -4.79
N MET A 29 2.84 -7.35 -3.97
CA MET A 29 3.04 -5.96 -4.36
C MET A 29 4.52 -5.62 -4.50
N GLN A 30 4.82 -4.53 -5.19
CA GLN A 30 6.12 -3.87 -5.21
C GLN A 30 5.94 -2.43 -4.74
N ILE A 31 6.70 -2.05 -3.72
CA ILE A 31 6.75 -0.67 -3.26
C ILE A 31 7.63 0.14 -4.23
N ARG A 32 7.12 1.30 -4.65
CA ARG A 32 7.79 2.24 -5.54
C ARG A 32 8.38 3.40 -4.73
N GLY A 33 9.70 3.54 -4.79
CA GLY A 33 10.44 4.54 -4.00
C GLY A 33 10.40 4.25 -2.50
N ASP A 34 10.71 5.27 -1.70
CA ASP A 34 10.74 5.17 -0.25
C ASP A 34 9.36 5.49 0.36
N PRO A 35 8.82 4.64 1.26
CA PRO A 35 7.64 4.98 2.05
C PRO A 35 7.86 6.27 2.86
N ARG A 36 6.77 7.00 3.10
CA ARG A 36 6.79 8.33 3.72
C ARG A 36 5.97 8.34 5.01
N ILE A 37 6.49 8.99 6.03
CA ILE A 37 5.78 9.25 7.29
C ILE A 37 4.93 10.48 7.11
N ILE A 38 3.64 10.39 7.44
CA ILE A 38 2.70 11.52 7.33
C ILE A 38 2.16 11.95 8.70
N PRO A 39 1.73 13.22 8.85
CA PRO A 39 1.07 13.67 10.07
C PRO A 39 -0.22 12.88 10.36
N PRO A 40 -0.54 12.60 11.64
CA PRO A 40 -1.78 11.91 12.02
C PRO A 40 -3.06 12.57 11.48
N ALA A 41 -3.13 13.91 11.51
CA ALA A 41 -4.29 14.66 11.01
C ALA A 41 -4.54 14.42 9.51
N LEU A 42 -3.47 14.37 8.70
CA LEU A 42 -3.56 14.08 7.28
C LEU A 42 -3.98 12.62 7.02
N SER A 43 -3.47 11.69 7.84
CA SER A 43 -3.88 10.29 7.79
C SER A 43 -5.34 10.09 8.15
N ASP A 44 -5.84 10.81 9.14
CA ASP A 44 -7.23 10.70 9.60
C ASP A 44 -8.18 11.30 8.56
N TRP A 45 -7.84 12.46 8.00
CA TRP A 45 -8.56 13.05 6.86
C TRP A 45 -8.60 12.11 5.65
N ALA A 46 -7.45 11.54 5.27
CA ALA A 46 -7.36 10.59 4.15
C ALA A 46 -8.23 9.35 4.40
N PHE A 47 -8.25 8.84 5.63
CA PHE A 47 -9.11 7.75 6.01
C PHE A 47 -10.59 8.11 5.87
N GLU A 48 -11.03 9.23 6.43
CA GLU A 48 -12.42 9.68 6.35
C GLU A 48 -12.90 9.86 4.91
N LYS A 49 -12.07 10.47 4.06
CA LYS A 49 -12.40 10.72 2.65
C LYS A 49 -12.54 9.44 1.83
N ILE A 50 -11.72 8.44 2.10
CA ILE A 50 -11.72 7.18 1.32
C ILE A 50 -12.73 6.18 1.88
N SER A 51 -12.86 6.05 3.20
CA SER A 51 -13.75 5.06 3.82
C SER A 51 -15.18 5.58 4.03
N GLY A 52 -15.37 6.90 4.09
CA GLY A 52 -16.63 7.51 4.51
C GLY A 52 -16.88 7.43 6.03
N GLU A 53 -15.92 6.93 6.81
CA GLU A 53 -16.06 6.72 8.25
C GLU A 53 -15.07 7.57 9.06
N LYS A 54 -15.51 7.96 10.27
CA LYS A 54 -14.62 8.60 11.25
C LYS A 54 -13.66 7.57 11.90
N PRO A 55 -12.38 7.90 12.09
CA PRO A 55 -11.44 7.09 12.86
C PRO A 55 -11.96 6.80 14.27
N ARG A 56 -12.21 5.52 14.57
CA ARG A 56 -12.61 5.08 15.92
C ARG A 56 -11.41 4.81 16.84
N ARG A 57 -10.25 4.54 16.25
CA ARG A 57 -9.00 4.23 16.94
C ARG A 57 -7.93 5.26 16.60
N ARG A 58 -7.15 5.67 17.60
CA ARG A 58 -5.95 6.47 17.42
C ARG A 58 -4.75 5.57 17.16
N PHE A 59 -3.97 5.93 16.16
CA PHE A 59 -2.72 5.28 15.80
C PHE A 59 -1.57 6.25 16.11
N ARG A 60 -0.35 5.72 16.26
CA ARG A 60 0.85 6.56 16.54
C ARG A 60 1.82 6.59 15.36
N ALA A 61 1.71 5.64 14.43
CA ALA A 61 2.51 5.57 13.23
C ALA A 61 1.62 5.55 11.99
N HIS A 62 1.89 6.47 11.07
CA HIS A 62 1.14 6.69 9.85
C HIS A 62 2.12 6.78 8.68
N VAL A 63 2.03 5.83 7.76
CA VAL A 63 2.97 5.70 6.66
C VAL A 63 2.21 5.55 5.35
N ILE A 64 2.65 6.22 4.30
CA ILE A 64 2.16 6.01 2.94
C ILE A 64 3.24 5.39 2.07
N ALA A 65 2.84 4.56 1.12
CA ALA A 65 3.72 3.99 0.11
C ALA A 65 3.01 3.92 -1.25
N GLN A 66 3.75 4.13 -2.33
CA GLN A 66 3.25 3.85 -3.68
C GLN A 66 3.47 2.37 -4.01
N ILE A 67 2.51 1.73 -4.67
CA ILE A 67 2.57 0.31 -5.07
C ILE A 67 2.36 0.12 -6.57
N ASP A 68 2.83 -1.00 -7.11
CA ASP A 68 2.74 -1.37 -8.53
C ASP A 68 1.48 -2.17 -8.91
N LEU A 69 0.36 -1.93 -8.22
CA LEU A 69 -0.90 -2.63 -8.46
C LEU A 69 -2.06 -1.66 -8.66
N PRO A 70 -2.99 -1.95 -9.58
CA PRO A 70 -4.25 -1.24 -9.68
C PRO A 70 -5.07 -1.35 -8.37
N PRO A 71 -5.91 -0.35 -8.03
CA PRO A 71 -6.62 -0.31 -6.75
C PRO A 71 -7.45 -1.56 -6.45
N ALA A 72 -8.27 -2.01 -7.42
CA ALA A 72 -9.12 -3.20 -7.24
C ALA A 72 -8.32 -4.46 -6.90
N ARG A 73 -7.18 -4.67 -7.58
CA ARG A 73 -6.29 -5.80 -7.30
C ARG A 73 -5.60 -5.65 -5.95
N ALA A 74 -5.18 -4.44 -5.57
CA ALA A 74 -4.58 -4.19 -4.27
C ALA A 74 -5.55 -4.50 -3.12
N ILE A 75 -6.82 -4.09 -3.26
CA ILE A 75 -7.90 -4.41 -2.31
C ILE A 75 -8.09 -5.93 -2.21
N GLY A 76 -8.22 -6.62 -3.36
CA GLY A 76 -8.32 -8.07 -3.43
C GLY A 76 -7.20 -8.77 -2.63
N ARG A 77 -5.95 -8.42 -2.92
CA ARG A 77 -4.78 -9.00 -2.23
C ARG A 77 -4.78 -8.70 -0.74
N LEU A 78 -5.19 -7.50 -0.32
CA LEU A 78 -5.26 -7.13 1.09
C LEU A 78 -6.29 -7.95 1.87
N MET A 79 -7.39 -8.37 1.24
CA MET A 79 -8.37 -9.26 1.88
C MET A 79 -7.80 -10.67 2.12
N ASP A 80 -6.83 -11.11 1.32
CA ASP A 80 -6.20 -12.43 1.43
C ASP A 80 -5.07 -12.49 2.47
N ILE A 81 -4.61 -11.34 2.97
CA ILE A 81 -3.47 -11.25 3.89
C ILE A 81 -3.84 -10.54 5.20
N HIS A 82 -3.10 -10.83 6.26
CA HIS A 82 -3.38 -10.29 7.60
C HIS A 82 -2.20 -9.47 8.14
N PRO A 83 -1.87 -8.33 7.53
CA PRO A 83 -0.79 -7.48 8.01
C PRO A 83 -1.11 -6.93 9.42
N PRO A 84 -0.12 -6.71 10.30
CA PRO A 84 -0.31 -6.21 11.66
C PRO A 84 -0.57 -4.69 11.71
N ALA A 85 -1.36 -4.18 10.77
CA ALA A 85 -1.71 -2.77 10.62
C ALA A 85 -3.05 -2.63 9.92
N HIS A 86 -3.69 -1.48 10.13
CA HIS A 86 -4.82 -1.08 9.31
C HIS A 86 -4.28 -0.48 8.01
N VAL A 87 -4.53 -1.16 6.89
CA VAL A 87 -4.07 -0.74 5.56
C VAL A 87 -5.26 -0.29 4.71
N LEU A 88 -5.17 0.91 4.17
CA LEU A 88 -6.17 1.50 3.29
C LEU A 88 -5.57 1.70 1.90
N VAL A 89 -6.31 1.33 0.85
CA VAL A 89 -5.92 1.60 -0.54
C VAL A 89 -6.42 2.98 -0.94
N ILE A 90 -5.55 3.79 -1.54
CA ILE A 90 -5.85 5.13 -2.04
C ILE A 90 -5.72 5.12 -3.57
N PRO A 91 -6.84 5.12 -4.30
CA PRO A 91 -6.84 5.17 -5.76
C PRO A 91 -6.24 6.48 -6.30
N PRO A 92 -5.55 6.44 -7.47
CA PRO A 92 -4.83 7.58 -8.04
C PRO A 92 -5.69 8.74 -8.57
N ASP A 93 -6.99 8.52 -8.69
CA ASP A 93 -8.02 9.42 -9.19
C ASP A 93 -8.81 10.12 -8.05
N THR A 94 -8.27 10.10 -6.83
CA THR A 94 -8.90 10.73 -5.65
C THR A 94 -8.21 12.03 -5.24
N GLU A 95 -8.99 12.96 -4.67
CA GLU A 95 -8.49 14.20 -4.04
C GLU A 95 -7.39 13.90 -3.00
N VAL A 96 -7.56 12.81 -2.25
CA VAL A 96 -6.58 12.34 -1.25
C VAL A 96 -5.24 12.04 -1.89
N TRP A 97 -5.24 11.31 -3.01
CA TRP A 97 -4.00 11.00 -3.71
C TRP A 97 -3.29 12.25 -4.21
N GLU A 98 -4.04 13.19 -4.80
CA GLU A 98 -3.49 14.42 -5.35
C GLU A 98 -2.82 15.27 -4.26
N GLU A 99 -3.47 15.41 -3.12
CA GLU A 99 -2.93 16.15 -1.98
C GLU A 99 -1.68 15.48 -1.38
N LEU A 100 -1.71 14.15 -1.21
CA LEU A 100 -0.54 13.40 -0.73
C LEU A 100 0.66 13.53 -1.68
N MET A 101 0.40 13.56 -3.00
CA MET A 101 1.46 13.76 -3.99
C MET A 101 2.01 15.18 -3.99
N ARG A 102 1.15 16.19 -3.84
CA ARG A 102 1.56 17.59 -3.73
C ARG A 102 2.53 17.80 -2.56
N LEU A 103 2.27 17.14 -1.44
CA LEU A 103 3.08 17.24 -0.22
C LEU A 103 4.22 16.22 -0.16
N TRP A 104 4.32 15.28 -1.10
CA TRP A 104 5.20 14.11 -1.03
C TRP A 104 6.66 14.44 -0.70
N GLY A 105 7.19 15.50 -1.32
CA GLY A 105 8.58 15.94 -1.13
C GLY A 105 8.88 16.46 0.28
N THR A 106 7.85 16.85 1.04
CA THR A 106 7.99 17.39 2.40
C THR A 106 8.01 16.32 3.49
N PHE A 107 7.55 15.10 3.18
CA PHE A 107 7.43 14.03 4.16
C PHE A 107 8.77 13.34 4.45
N GLU A 108 9.02 13.02 5.73
CA GLU A 108 10.18 12.23 6.12
C GLU A 108 10.06 10.81 5.52
N LYS A 109 11.19 10.27 5.05
CA LYS A 109 11.27 8.87 4.63
C LYS A 109 11.18 7.95 5.83
N LEU A 110 10.46 6.83 5.70
CA LEU A 110 10.53 5.76 6.68
C LEU A 110 11.90 5.07 6.60
N LYS A 111 12.79 5.39 7.54
CA LYS A 111 14.13 4.79 7.61
C LYS A 111 14.07 3.32 8.02
N GLY A 112 15.02 2.53 7.53
CA GLY A 112 15.20 1.13 7.91
C GLY A 112 14.26 0.14 7.22
N PHE A 113 13.26 0.60 6.46
CA PHE A 113 12.46 -0.28 5.62
C PHE A 113 13.27 -0.72 4.39
N HIS A 114 13.48 -2.03 4.27
CA HIS A 114 14.04 -2.65 3.08
C HIS A 114 13.00 -3.64 2.53
N PRO A 115 12.55 -3.46 1.28
CA PRO A 115 11.63 -4.40 0.68
C PRO A 115 12.20 -5.81 0.74
N PRO A 116 11.45 -6.79 1.25
CA PRO A 116 11.94 -8.15 1.30
C PRO A 116 12.19 -8.67 -0.12
N LYS A 117 13.31 -9.40 -0.30
CA LYS A 117 13.55 -10.15 -1.53
C LYS A 117 12.45 -11.19 -1.68
N ARG A 118 11.90 -11.30 -2.89
CA ARG A 118 10.95 -12.36 -3.22
C ARG A 118 11.65 -13.70 -3.15
N THR A 119 10.95 -14.70 -2.63
CA THR A 119 11.44 -16.08 -2.72
C THR A 119 11.27 -16.60 -4.14
N ARG A 120 12.08 -17.59 -4.55
CA ARG A 120 11.97 -18.23 -5.88
C ARG A 120 10.56 -18.78 -6.14
N ALA A 121 9.89 -19.27 -5.09
CA ALA A 121 8.52 -19.76 -5.17
C ALA A 121 7.51 -18.63 -5.47
N GLU A 122 7.69 -17.46 -4.86
CA GLU A 122 6.86 -16.28 -5.11
C GLU A 122 7.05 -15.73 -6.53
N GLU A 123 8.28 -15.75 -7.05
CA GLU A 123 8.56 -15.35 -8.43
C GLU A 123 7.86 -16.28 -9.43
N LEU A 124 7.93 -17.59 -9.20
CA LEU A 124 7.23 -18.59 -10.02
C LEU A 124 5.71 -18.39 -9.98
N ARG A 125 5.13 -18.09 -8.81
CA ARG A 125 3.70 -17.79 -8.67
C ARG A 125 3.29 -16.55 -9.44
N LYS A 126 4.03 -15.44 -9.32
CA LYS A 126 3.75 -14.20 -10.09
C LYS A 126 3.87 -14.43 -11.60
N LYS A 127 4.83 -15.26 -12.03
CA LYS A 127 4.99 -15.60 -13.45
C LYS A 127 3.74 -16.33 -13.98
N ARG A 128 3.27 -17.35 -13.26
CA ARG A 128 2.05 -18.09 -13.61
C ARG A 128 0.79 -17.23 -13.59
N GLU A 129 0.66 -16.33 -12.61
CA GLU A 129 -0.47 -15.39 -12.54
C GLU A 129 -0.47 -14.44 -13.75
N LYS A 130 0.70 -13.94 -14.16
CA LYS A 130 0.83 -13.12 -15.38
C LYS A 130 0.53 -13.90 -16.66
N GLU A 131 1.00 -15.15 -16.77
CA GLU A 131 0.74 -16.01 -17.94
C GLU A 131 -0.77 -16.23 -18.12
N ARG A 132 -1.49 -16.58 -17.04
CA ARG A 132 -2.96 -16.73 -17.06
C ARG A 132 -3.71 -15.44 -17.39
N GLU A 133 -3.22 -14.29 -16.89
CA GLU A 133 -3.82 -12.99 -17.21
C GLU A 133 -3.67 -12.63 -18.69
N ASN A 134 -2.54 -12.97 -19.30
CA ASN A 134 -2.32 -12.76 -20.73
C ASN A 134 -3.19 -13.71 -21.57
N GLU A 135 -3.28 -14.99 -21.20
CA GLU A 135 -4.12 -15.98 -21.90
C GLU A 135 -5.60 -15.58 -21.88
N GLY A 136 -6.12 -15.12 -20.74
CA GLY A 136 -7.52 -14.67 -20.64
C GLY A 136 -7.84 -13.35 -21.35
N LEU A 137 -6.83 -12.60 -21.81
CA LEU A 137 -6.99 -11.41 -22.64
C LEU A 137 -6.92 -11.72 -24.14
N GLU A 138 -6.40 -12.88 -24.54
CA GLU A 138 -6.36 -13.33 -25.95
C GLU A 138 -7.66 -14.03 -26.38
N GLU A 139 -8.56 -14.38 -25.45
CA GLU A 139 -9.86 -15.01 -25.72
C GLU A 139 -11.04 -14.01 -25.87
N LEU A 140 -10.78 -12.69 -25.89
CA LEU A 140 -11.74 -11.60 -26.09
C LEU A 140 -11.45 -10.78 -27.35
#